data_AF-R0KPS5-F1
#
_entry.id   AF-R0KPS5-F1
#
_cell.length_a   1.000
_cell.length_b   1.000
_cell.length_c   1.000
_cell.angle_alpha   90.00
_cell.angle_beta   90.00
_cell.angle_gamma   90.00
#
_symmetry.space_group_name_H-M   'P 1'
#
loop_
_entity.id
_entity.type
_entity.pdbx_description
1 polymer ?
#
loop_
_entity_poly.entity_id
_entity_poly.type
_entity_poly.pdbx_seq_one_letter_code
_entity_poly.pdbx_strand_id
1 'polypeptide(L)'
;VAKLCTCDLLVAQCDVNCCCDPDCSAADFSLFTTCSVPIVTGDSRLCSQKAAVYSLDVKANPPERVFQLIDHVNPSVFCIHATNYKQALYFPSPEMPTPENFDELFKKFGSTAFSAEPESWTLDSDAPNPSDANETYRYEYGVPIQTVDGFLRLPSPVVSSLCSDANPAGFLVNQATKCIRSVSVGKCGNIQAVSMLFYINSSILAVPKSSQMVNITVQSVVIQSLNGMRTLLNSKDVLRHPMILDEMCMNVVLGVSYHITYTDAGEIIEAAASFVLGAINKEALSVQQSFEISFTQVNTKPVPLSGNPGYVAGLPVRAGFKPQKYPFPIAVLLSSLSTNAYGQLTILQSTSNQDCLAAQGGRTPVLFGYNMISGCKLRVTAAVKCQPLTQALLDLLKGQSFPEYVASFGNSQAENVHDWVPIIHLQNSEQRIYNTFQSPCQIPVSLEIEVKWTKYGSLVNPQARIVNVTATTTTTTLKQLPSGRERTIPILSSVVFTDISSPAEPGYKAWPTINAKLPFDFFFPFV
;
A
#
# COMPACT_ATOMS: atom_id res chain seq x y z
N VAL A 1 -1.24 8.54 23.78
CA VAL A 1 -2.33 8.85 22.83
C VAL A 1 -1.79 8.99 21.42
N ALA A 2 -0.90 9.96 21.13
CA ALA A 2 -0.30 10.11 19.80
C ALA A 2 0.33 8.81 19.24
N LYS A 3 1.07 8.04 20.06
CA LYS A 3 1.63 6.72 19.67
C LYS A 3 0.61 5.63 19.32
N LEU A 4 -0.69 5.88 19.53
CA LEU A 4 -1.80 4.97 19.23
C LEU A 4 -2.72 5.56 18.16
N CYS A 5 -2.31 6.66 17.52
CA CYS A 5 -3.08 7.32 16.47
C CYS A 5 -2.89 6.56 15.15
N THR A 6 -3.91 5.82 14.74
CA THR A 6 -3.80 4.91 13.58
C THR A 6 -3.90 5.58 12.22
N CYS A 7 -4.36 6.83 12.20
CA CYS A 7 -4.49 7.63 10.98
C CYS A 7 -3.30 8.56 10.71
N ASP A 8 -2.35 8.68 11.64
CA ASP A 8 -1.09 9.42 11.47
C ASP A 8 -0.15 8.53 10.64
N LEU A 9 -0.15 8.73 9.33
CA LEU A 9 0.53 7.93 8.32
C LEU A 9 1.51 8.76 7.48
N LEU A 10 1.67 10.05 7.75
CA LEU A 10 2.62 10.93 7.08
C LEU A 10 3.65 11.46 8.09
N VAL A 11 4.94 11.31 7.76
CA VAL A 11 5.98 11.80 8.67
C VAL A 11 6.07 13.32 8.64
N ALA A 12 5.91 13.96 9.80
CA ALA A 12 6.08 15.41 9.99
C ALA A 12 5.11 16.24 9.11
N GLN A 13 3.95 15.67 8.81
CA GLN A 13 2.91 16.30 8.00
C GLN A 13 1.55 15.81 8.47
N CYS A 14 0.59 16.72 8.53
CA CYS A 14 -0.78 16.44 8.94
C CYS A 14 -1.51 15.48 7.99
N ASP A 15 -2.05 14.40 8.54
CA ASP A 15 -2.98 13.49 7.86
C ASP A 15 -4.42 14.03 7.89
N VAL A 16 -5.05 14.04 6.71
CA VAL A 16 -6.38 14.65 6.55
C VAL A 16 -7.43 13.88 7.35
N ASN A 17 -8.28 14.60 8.07
CA ASN A 17 -9.27 14.09 9.04
C ASN A 17 -8.66 13.30 10.23
N CYS A 18 -7.34 13.32 10.42
CA CYS A 18 -6.70 12.64 11.54
C CYS A 18 -6.59 13.53 12.79
N CYS A 19 -7.68 13.65 13.55
CA CYS A 19 -7.70 14.57 14.71
C CYS A 19 -6.72 14.23 15.85
N CYS A 20 -6.22 13.00 15.91
CA CYS A 20 -5.21 12.58 16.89
C CYS A 20 -3.76 12.84 16.46
N ASP A 21 -3.56 13.30 15.22
CA ASP A 21 -2.26 13.63 14.65
C ASP A 21 -1.68 14.87 15.36
N PRO A 22 -0.46 14.77 15.91
CA PRO A 22 0.22 15.89 16.56
C PRO A 22 0.69 16.99 15.61
N ASP A 23 0.91 16.68 14.33
CA ASP A 23 1.46 17.59 13.32
C ASP A 23 0.39 18.50 12.70
N CYS A 24 -0.90 18.20 12.90
CA CYS A 24 -2.01 19.04 12.45
C CYS A 24 -2.17 20.33 13.25
N SER A 25 -2.29 21.44 12.53
CA SER A 25 -2.54 22.79 13.05
C SER A 25 -4.00 23.21 12.91
N ALA A 26 -4.36 24.37 13.48
CA ALA A 26 -5.69 24.96 13.33
C ALA A 26 -6.05 25.30 11.86
N ALA A 27 -5.04 25.59 11.03
CA ALA A 27 -5.25 25.77 9.59
C ALA A 27 -5.67 24.46 8.93
N ASP A 28 -5.00 23.34 9.26
CA ASP A 28 -5.30 22.04 8.67
C ASP A 28 -6.68 21.52 9.08
N PHE A 29 -7.08 21.74 10.35
CA PHE A 29 -8.43 21.42 10.84
C PHE A 29 -9.54 22.15 10.07
N SER A 30 -9.22 23.26 9.41
CA SER A 30 -10.18 23.96 8.57
C SER A 30 -10.52 23.23 7.27
N LEU A 31 -9.71 22.25 6.87
CA LEU A 31 -9.95 21.41 5.69
C LEU A 31 -10.71 20.13 6.05
N PHE A 32 -10.85 19.84 7.34
CA PHE A 32 -11.41 18.59 7.82
C PHE A 32 -12.92 18.69 7.89
N THR A 33 -13.59 17.61 7.53
CA THR A 33 -15.06 17.50 7.70
C THR A 33 -15.42 16.68 8.92
N THR A 34 -14.57 15.72 9.31
CA THR A 34 -14.80 14.81 10.44
C THR A 34 -13.48 14.34 11.06
N CYS A 35 -13.57 13.61 12.18
CA CYS A 35 -12.43 12.86 12.72
C CYS A 35 -12.55 11.39 12.33
N SER A 36 -11.62 10.89 11.52
CA SER A 36 -11.59 9.47 11.10
C SER A 36 -11.41 8.52 12.29
N VAL A 37 -10.68 8.96 13.32
CA VAL A 37 -10.47 8.23 14.58
C VAL A 37 -10.99 9.10 15.74
N PRO A 38 -12.28 9.01 16.09
CA PRO A 38 -12.88 9.86 17.11
C PRO A 38 -12.49 9.46 18.54
N ILE A 39 -12.07 8.21 18.74
CA ILE A 39 -11.71 7.69 20.06
C ILE A 39 -10.41 6.90 19.93
N VAL A 40 -9.40 7.31 20.70
CA VAL A 40 -8.14 6.58 20.85
C VAL A 40 -8.09 5.99 22.27
N THR A 41 -8.24 4.68 22.36
CA THR A 41 -8.24 3.93 23.62
C THR A 41 -7.16 2.86 23.65
N GLY A 42 -6.84 2.38 24.85
CA GLY A 42 -6.02 1.20 25.06
C GLY A 42 -6.84 -0.07 24.94
N ASP A 43 -6.79 -0.92 25.97
CA ASP A 43 -7.50 -2.20 25.99
C ASP A 43 -9.01 -2.00 26.19
N SER A 44 -9.77 -2.19 25.10
CA SER A 44 -11.23 -2.08 25.09
C SER A 44 -11.93 -3.00 26.08
N ARG A 45 -11.28 -4.07 26.58
CA ARG A 45 -11.86 -5.01 27.56
C ARG A 45 -11.86 -4.47 28.98
N LEU A 46 -11.12 -3.40 29.30
CA LEU A 46 -11.09 -2.86 30.67
C LEU A 46 -12.44 -2.29 31.07
N CYS A 47 -12.87 -2.53 32.33
CA CYS A 47 -14.12 -1.96 32.85
C CYS A 47 -14.10 -0.43 32.88
N SER A 48 -12.94 0.15 33.17
CA SER A 48 -12.72 1.59 33.11
C SER A 48 -11.33 1.84 32.54
N GLN A 49 -11.23 2.72 31.56
CA GLN A 49 -9.94 3.17 31.04
C GLN A 49 -9.99 4.63 30.63
N LYS A 50 -8.83 5.29 30.62
CA LYS A 50 -8.70 6.61 30.02
C LYS A 50 -8.81 6.47 28.50
N ALA A 51 -9.78 7.16 27.93
CA ALA A 51 -9.96 7.30 26.50
C ALA A 51 -9.65 8.75 26.10
N ALA A 52 -8.91 8.92 25.01
CA ALA A 52 -8.80 10.21 24.37
C ALA A 52 -9.89 10.32 23.31
N VAL A 53 -10.83 11.23 23.52
CA VAL A 53 -11.89 11.54 22.57
C VAL A 53 -11.49 12.78 21.80
N TYR A 54 -11.55 12.64 20.48
CA TYR A 54 -11.29 13.68 19.52
C TYR A 54 -12.58 13.99 18.78
N SER A 55 -12.91 15.28 18.72
CA SER A 55 -13.97 15.79 17.87
C SER A 55 -13.51 17.10 17.24
N LEU A 56 -14.15 17.48 16.15
CA LEU A 56 -13.85 18.72 15.44
C LEU A 56 -14.95 19.72 15.75
N ASP A 57 -14.61 20.85 16.36
CA ASP A 57 -15.55 21.96 16.47
C ASP A 57 -15.49 22.79 15.19
N VAL A 58 -16.32 22.40 14.23
CA VAL A 58 -16.50 23.09 12.95
C VAL A 58 -17.13 24.48 13.10
N LYS A 59 -17.69 24.83 14.27
CA LYS A 59 -18.29 26.15 14.52
C LYS A 59 -17.27 27.17 15.03
N ALA A 60 -16.13 26.72 15.56
CA ALA A 60 -15.03 27.59 15.90
C ALA A 60 -14.42 28.21 14.62
N ASN A 61 -13.88 29.42 14.70
CA ASN A 61 -13.22 30.08 13.56
C ASN A 61 -11.81 30.57 13.96
N PRO A 62 -10.73 29.89 13.54
CA PRO A 62 -10.73 28.67 12.70
C PRO A 62 -11.28 27.44 13.44
N PRO A 63 -11.73 26.39 12.72
CA PRO A 63 -12.09 25.11 13.33
C PRO A 63 -10.98 24.57 14.22
N GLU A 64 -11.36 24.09 15.41
CA GLU A 64 -10.41 23.60 16.41
C GLU A 64 -10.69 22.13 16.75
N ARG A 65 -9.61 21.39 17.01
CA ARG A 65 -9.75 20.06 17.61
C ARG A 65 -10.19 20.21 19.06
N VAL A 66 -11.26 19.51 19.41
CA VAL A 66 -11.68 19.32 20.80
C VAL A 66 -11.11 18.00 21.27
N PHE A 67 -10.23 18.09 22.27
CA PHE A 67 -9.58 16.95 22.90
C PHE A 67 -10.06 16.82 24.35
N GLN A 68 -10.59 15.64 24.70
CA GLN A 68 -11.00 15.34 26.07
C GLN A 68 -10.47 13.96 26.49
N LEU A 69 -9.94 13.90 27.71
CA LEU A 69 -9.60 12.64 28.37
C LEU A 69 -10.77 12.23 29.27
N ILE A 70 -11.53 11.22 28.84
CA ILE A 70 -12.66 10.69 29.61
C ILE A 70 -12.32 9.34 30.22
N ASP A 71 -13.02 8.98 31.30
CA ASP A 71 -13.08 7.61 31.77
C ASP A 71 -14.14 6.86 30.96
N HIS A 72 -13.68 6.05 30.01
CA HIS A 72 -14.55 5.22 29.19
C HIS A 72 -14.84 3.91 29.94
N VAL A 73 -16.12 3.67 30.16
CA VAL A 73 -16.63 2.48 30.85
C VAL A 73 -17.05 1.45 29.80
N ASN A 74 -16.50 0.24 29.89
CA ASN A 74 -16.94 -0.86 29.03
C ASN A 74 -18.27 -1.41 29.57
N PRO A 75 -19.37 -1.40 28.79
CA PRO A 75 -20.68 -1.88 29.24
C PRO A 75 -20.76 -3.41 29.38
N SER A 76 -19.74 -4.15 28.92
CA SER A 76 -19.68 -5.60 29.04
C SER A 76 -19.60 -6.03 30.50
N VAL A 77 -20.48 -6.94 30.90
CA VAL A 77 -20.44 -7.58 32.23
C VAL A 77 -19.16 -8.38 32.44
N PHE A 78 -18.48 -8.77 31.35
CA PHE A 78 -17.19 -9.48 31.38
C PHE A 78 -15.97 -8.55 31.25
N CYS A 79 -16.16 -7.25 31.47
CA CYS A 79 -15.04 -6.31 31.44
C CYS A 79 -13.99 -6.64 32.53
N ILE A 80 -12.74 -6.28 32.26
CA ILE A 80 -11.61 -6.54 33.13
C ILE A 80 -11.45 -5.35 34.09
N HIS A 81 -11.80 -5.54 35.36
CA HIS A 81 -11.70 -4.49 36.38
C HIS A 81 -10.24 -4.17 36.76
N ALA A 82 -9.39 -5.20 36.85
CA ALA A 82 -7.97 -5.03 37.12
C ALA A 82 -7.16 -6.14 36.44
N THR A 83 -6.15 -5.76 35.66
CA THR A 83 -5.23 -6.70 35.02
C THR A 83 -4.12 -7.07 36.00
N ASN A 84 -4.28 -8.20 36.69
CA ASN A 84 -3.28 -8.70 37.65
C ASN A 84 -2.19 -9.58 37.00
N TYR A 85 -2.35 -9.95 35.73
CA TYR A 85 -1.35 -10.70 34.96
C TYR A 85 -1.13 -10.05 33.59
N LYS A 86 -0.33 -8.96 33.58
CA LYS A 86 -0.11 -8.14 32.39
C LYS A 86 0.50 -8.94 31.24
N GLN A 87 1.40 -9.87 31.53
CA GLN A 87 2.12 -10.67 30.54
C GLN A 87 1.19 -11.53 29.66
N ALA A 88 0.06 -12.03 30.17
CA ALA A 88 -0.93 -12.76 29.37
C ALA A 88 -1.70 -11.87 28.38
N LEU A 89 -1.58 -10.55 28.48
CA LEU A 89 -2.26 -9.61 27.60
C LEU A 89 -1.36 -9.12 26.46
N TYR A 90 -0.15 -9.64 26.36
CA TYR A 90 0.79 -9.32 25.28
C TYR A 90 1.13 -10.59 24.51
N PHE A 91 1.37 -10.45 23.22
CA PHE A 91 1.99 -11.52 22.46
C PHE A 91 3.39 -11.78 23.02
N PRO A 92 3.72 -13.02 23.40
CA PRO A 92 5.09 -13.37 23.74
C PRO A 92 5.94 -13.22 22.48
N SER A 93 7.16 -12.70 22.63
CA SER A 93 8.15 -12.78 21.55
C SER A 93 8.35 -14.27 21.23
N PRO A 94 8.17 -14.71 19.98
CA PRO A 94 8.40 -16.11 19.63
C PRO A 94 9.85 -16.48 19.96
N GLU A 95 10.03 -17.62 20.61
CA GLU A 95 11.35 -18.16 20.90
C GLU A 95 12.01 -18.55 19.57
N MET A 96 13.17 -17.96 19.26
CA MET A 96 13.83 -18.22 17.98
C MET A 96 14.31 -19.68 17.94
N PRO A 97 14.07 -20.41 16.83
CA PRO A 97 14.55 -21.76 16.70
C PRO A 97 16.08 -21.78 16.68
N THR A 98 16.67 -22.49 17.63
CA THR A 98 18.08 -22.87 17.70
C THR A 98 18.20 -24.38 17.42
N PRO A 99 19.39 -24.89 17.10
CA PRO A 99 19.60 -26.33 16.89
C PRO A 99 19.13 -27.20 18.07
N GLU A 100 19.12 -26.64 19.29
CA GLU A 100 18.78 -27.34 20.52
C GLU A 100 17.27 -27.41 20.78
N ASN A 101 16.47 -26.46 20.27
CA ASN A 101 15.03 -26.39 20.50
C ASN A 101 14.18 -26.68 19.23
N PHE A 102 14.83 -26.86 18.07
CA PHE A 102 14.19 -27.02 16.77
C PHE A 102 13.20 -28.19 16.73
N ASP A 103 13.60 -29.37 17.20
CA ASP A 103 12.74 -30.57 17.16
C ASP A 103 11.51 -30.45 18.07
N GLU A 104 11.63 -29.70 19.16
CA GLU A 104 10.54 -29.44 20.10
C GLU A 104 9.55 -28.42 19.52
N LEU A 105 10.05 -27.32 18.94
CA LEU A 105 9.25 -26.33 18.23
C LEU A 105 8.57 -26.91 16.98
N PHE A 106 9.28 -27.74 16.21
CA PHE A 106 8.74 -28.39 15.01
C PHE A 106 7.62 -29.38 15.33
N LYS A 107 7.76 -30.16 16.42
CA LYS A 107 6.67 -31.01 16.94
C LYS A 107 5.46 -30.22 17.43
N LYS A 108 5.67 -29.02 18.01
CA LYS A 108 4.61 -28.22 18.61
C LYS A 108 3.80 -27.42 17.58
N PHE A 109 4.43 -26.97 16.49
CA PHE A 109 3.81 -26.04 15.53
C PHE A 109 3.64 -26.58 14.10
N GLY A 110 4.05 -27.82 13.82
CA GLY A 110 3.90 -28.42 12.49
C GLY A 110 2.49 -28.97 12.23
N SER A 111 1.57 -28.17 11.66
CA SER A 111 0.38 -28.71 10.96
C SER A 111 -0.21 -27.75 9.90
N THR A 112 -1.04 -28.34 9.02
CA THR A 112 -1.59 -27.82 7.76
C THR A 112 -2.70 -26.77 7.91
N ALA A 113 -2.71 -25.78 7.01
CA ALA A 113 -3.64 -24.64 6.99
C ALA A 113 -5.03 -24.97 6.41
N PHE A 114 -6.08 -24.42 7.03
CA PHE A 114 -7.44 -24.36 6.49
C PHE A 114 -7.82 -22.92 6.11
N SER A 115 -8.55 -22.82 5.00
CA SER A 115 -9.16 -21.61 4.41
C SER A 115 -10.27 -21.05 5.30
N ALA A 116 -10.31 -19.72 5.46
CA ALA A 116 -11.43 -19.00 6.07
C ALA A 116 -12.28 -18.30 5.00
N GLU A 117 -13.59 -18.56 5.01
CA GLU A 117 -14.62 -17.84 4.26
C GLU A 117 -14.89 -16.45 4.88
N PRO A 118 -15.50 -15.51 4.12
CA PRO A 118 -15.52 -14.09 4.48
C PRO A 118 -16.72 -13.71 5.35
N GLU A 119 -16.46 -12.97 6.43
CA GLU A 119 -17.52 -12.28 7.20
C GLU A 119 -17.81 -10.89 6.61
N SER A 120 -19.11 -10.66 6.41
CA SER A 120 -19.75 -9.47 5.87
C SER A 120 -19.75 -8.31 6.85
N TRP A 121 -19.32 -7.13 6.41
CA TRP A 121 -19.49 -5.87 7.13
C TRP A 121 -20.66 -5.09 6.53
N THR A 122 -21.72 -4.89 7.31
CA THR A 122 -22.80 -3.96 7.00
C THR A 122 -22.32 -2.53 7.24
N LEU A 123 -22.24 -1.74 6.16
CA LEU A 123 -22.09 -0.28 6.23
C LEU A 123 -23.47 0.34 6.44
N ASP A 124 -23.69 0.95 7.60
CA ASP A 124 -24.76 1.94 7.78
C ASP A 124 -24.38 3.21 7.01
N SER A 125 -25.10 3.45 5.92
CA SER A 125 -25.08 4.70 5.17
C SER A 125 -26.19 5.59 5.69
N ASP A 126 -25.86 6.65 6.42
CA ASP A 126 -26.72 7.83 6.55
C ASP A 126 -25.83 9.04 6.89
N ALA A 127 -25.33 9.71 5.85
CA ALA A 127 -24.73 11.03 5.96
C ALA A 127 -25.85 12.09 5.82
N PRO A 128 -26.04 13.00 6.78
CA PRO A 128 -26.91 14.16 6.60
C PRO A 128 -26.24 15.15 5.65
N ASN A 129 -26.98 15.62 4.64
CA ASN A 129 -26.58 16.79 3.85
C ASN A 129 -26.39 18.01 4.78
N PRO A 130 -25.23 18.70 4.76
CA PRO A 130 -25.12 19.98 5.40
C PRO A 130 -25.89 21.03 4.58
N SER A 131 -26.73 21.78 5.28
CA SER A 131 -27.46 22.93 4.79
C SER A 131 -26.54 24.04 4.25
N ASP A 132 -26.87 24.56 3.07
CA ASP A 132 -26.37 25.82 2.51
C ASP A 132 -26.64 26.99 3.45
N ALA A 133 -25.64 27.45 4.22
CA ALA A 133 -25.60 28.80 4.81
C ALA A 133 -24.24 29.10 5.49
N ASN A 134 -23.21 29.39 4.68
CA ASN A 134 -22.23 30.46 4.86
C ASN A 134 -21.01 30.16 3.97
N GLU A 135 -20.62 31.14 3.15
CA GLU A 135 -19.57 31.04 2.14
C GLU A 135 -18.23 30.60 2.74
N THR A 136 -17.90 29.32 2.60
CA THR A 136 -16.53 28.85 2.76
C THR A 136 -15.79 29.03 1.44
N TYR A 137 -14.87 30.00 1.42
CA TYR A 137 -13.92 30.25 0.33
C TYR A 137 -12.83 29.17 0.26
N ARG A 138 -13.13 27.90 0.55
CA ARG A 138 -12.16 26.79 0.61
C ARG A 138 -12.79 25.45 0.30
N TYR A 139 -12.00 24.51 -0.22
CA TYR A 139 -12.42 23.11 -0.30
C TYR A 139 -12.21 22.39 1.03
N GLU A 140 -13.17 21.56 1.39
CA GLU A 140 -13.12 20.68 2.55
C GLU A 140 -13.04 19.22 2.09
N TYR A 141 -12.52 18.33 2.94
CA TYR A 141 -12.33 16.93 2.62
C TYR A 141 -13.63 16.27 2.12
N GLY A 142 -13.53 15.60 0.96
CA GLY A 142 -14.64 14.86 0.36
C GLY A 142 -15.60 15.71 -0.46
N VAL A 143 -15.51 17.05 -0.41
CA VAL A 143 -16.32 17.93 -1.25
C VAL A 143 -15.90 17.76 -2.72
N PRO A 144 -16.85 17.54 -3.65
CA PRO A 144 -16.55 17.46 -5.08
C PRO A 144 -15.81 18.69 -5.61
N ILE A 145 -14.68 18.47 -6.29
CA ILE A 145 -13.88 19.53 -6.91
C ILE A 145 -14.68 20.13 -8.06
N GLN A 146 -14.91 21.44 -8.02
CA GLN A 146 -15.72 22.15 -9.01
C GLN A 146 -14.89 22.53 -10.24
N THR A 147 -15.51 22.43 -11.40
CA THR A 147 -14.99 22.93 -12.68
C THR A 147 -15.98 23.92 -13.27
N VAL A 148 -15.55 24.70 -14.27
CA VAL A 148 -16.42 25.69 -14.95
C VAL A 148 -17.69 25.10 -15.56
N ASP A 149 -17.68 23.81 -15.90
CA ASP A 149 -18.77 23.06 -16.52
C ASP A 149 -19.41 22.01 -15.60
N GLY A 150 -19.04 21.95 -14.31
CA GLY A 150 -19.55 20.97 -13.35
C GLY A 150 -18.52 20.58 -12.30
N PHE A 151 -18.04 19.35 -12.36
CA PHE A 151 -17.09 18.78 -11.40
C PHE A 151 -15.94 18.08 -12.11
N LEU A 152 -14.79 18.02 -11.45
CA LEU A 152 -13.63 17.25 -11.92
C LEU A 152 -14.03 15.77 -11.99
N ARG A 153 -13.94 15.19 -13.19
CA ARG A 153 -14.39 13.84 -13.48
C ARG A 153 -13.28 12.84 -13.16
N LEU A 154 -13.59 11.81 -12.37
CA LEU A 154 -12.70 10.67 -12.13
C LEU A 154 -13.48 9.38 -12.36
N PRO A 155 -13.51 8.86 -13.60
CA PRO A 155 -14.35 7.71 -13.93
C PRO A 155 -14.07 6.49 -13.05
N SER A 156 -15.14 5.78 -12.66
CA SER A 156 -15.05 4.64 -11.76
C SER A 156 -16.10 3.56 -12.09
N PRO A 157 -15.87 2.30 -11.68
CA PRO A 157 -16.92 1.28 -11.71
C PRO A 157 -17.90 1.56 -10.57
N VAL A 158 -19.21 1.61 -10.88
CA VAL A 158 -20.24 1.86 -9.86
C VAL A 158 -20.95 0.55 -9.50
N VAL A 159 -21.91 0.11 -10.32
CA VAL A 159 -22.66 -1.14 -10.10
C VAL A 159 -22.12 -2.30 -10.94
N SER A 160 -21.49 -1.98 -12.08
CA SER A 160 -20.85 -2.96 -12.96
C SER A 160 -19.38 -2.63 -13.13
N SER A 161 -18.63 -3.49 -13.82
CA SER A 161 -17.26 -3.19 -14.21
C SER A 161 -17.14 -2.09 -15.28
N LEU A 162 -18.27 -1.56 -15.79
CA LEU A 162 -18.28 -0.50 -16.80
C LEU A 162 -17.96 0.88 -16.20
N CYS A 163 -17.24 1.70 -16.96
CA CYS A 163 -16.89 3.06 -16.55
C CYS A 163 -18.11 3.99 -16.50
N SER A 164 -18.30 4.67 -15.37
CA SER A 164 -19.18 5.83 -15.25
C SER A 164 -18.36 7.12 -15.30
N ASP A 165 -18.64 7.98 -16.28
CA ASP A 165 -17.88 9.22 -16.53
C ASP A 165 -18.26 10.39 -15.62
N ALA A 166 -19.39 10.27 -14.92
CA ALA A 166 -19.96 11.32 -14.09
C ALA A 166 -19.52 11.27 -12.63
N ASN A 167 -18.61 10.36 -12.27
CA ASN A 167 -18.11 10.25 -10.89
C ASN A 167 -17.24 11.47 -10.54
N PRO A 168 -17.64 12.31 -9.58
CA PRO A 168 -16.87 13.49 -9.19
C PRO A 168 -15.68 13.11 -8.31
N ALA A 169 -14.55 13.77 -8.54
CA ALA A 169 -13.39 13.67 -7.65
C ALA A 169 -13.62 14.50 -6.38
N GLY A 170 -13.54 13.86 -5.21
CA GLY A 170 -13.59 14.55 -3.92
C GLY A 170 -12.24 15.17 -3.56
N PHE A 171 -12.25 16.39 -3.03
CA PHE A 171 -11.04 17.06 -2.55
C PHE A 171 -10.39 16.27 -1.41
N LEU A 172 -9.06 16.09 -1.47
CA LEU A 172 -8.24 15.32 -0.52
C LEU A 172 -8.60 13.83 -0.38
N VAL A 173 -9.39 13.28 -1.31
CA VAL A 173 -9.67 11.84 -1.36
C VAL A 173 -8.78 11.20 -2.41
N ASN A 174 -7.63 10.66 -1.99
CA ASN A 174 -6.76 9.87 -2.88
C ASN A 174 -7.52 8.62 -3.35
N GLN A 175 -7.60 8.41 -4.67
CA GLN A 175 -8.34 7.29 -5.26
C GLN A 175 -7.59 6.71 -6.45
N ALA A 176 -7.67 5.39 -6.60
CA ALA A 176 -7.20 4.67 -7.78
C ALA A 176 -8.27 3.65 -8.21
N THR A 177 -8.80 3.81 -9.42
CA THR A 177 -9.91 3.00 -9.93
C THR A 177 -9.55 2.37 -11.28
N LYS A 178 -10.16 1.22 -11.58
CA LYS A 178 -10.07 0.57 -12.89
C LYS A 178 -11.48 0.22 -13.35
N CYS A 179 -11.79 0.51 -14.60
CA CYS A 179 -13.08 0.18 -15.19
C CYS A 179 -12.93 -0.20 -16.67
N ILE A 180 -13.97 -0.81 -17.22
CA ILE A 180 -14.03 -1.30 -18.59
C ILE A 180 -14.90 -0.36 -19.41
N ARG A 181 -14.45 0.02 -20.60
CA ARG A 181 -15.24 0.82 -21.55
C ARG A 181 -15.45 0.04 -22.83
N SER A 182 -16.71 -0.02 -23.28
CA SER A 182 -17.04 -0.55 -24.60
C SER A 182 -16.57 0.41 -25.68
N VAL A 183 -15.83 -0.10 -26.66
CA VAL A 183 -15.21 0.68 -27.73
C VAL A 183 -15.47 0.01 -29.08
N SER A 184 -15.42 0.80 -30.15
CA SER A 184 -15.42 0.29 -31.52
C SER A 184 -14.62 1.24 -32.40
N VAL A 185 -13.82 0.70 -33.32
CA VAL A 185 -12.93 1.50 -34.19
C VAL A 185 -13.72 2.54 -34.98
N GLY A 186 -14.86 2.16 -35.56
CA GLY A 186 -15.70 3.06 -36.35
C GLY A 186 -16.29 4.25 -35.59
N LYS A 187 -16.37 4.19 -34.25
CA LYS A 187 -16.86 5.27 -33.40
C LYS A 187 -15.77 5.94 -32.56
N CYS A 188 -14.50 5.57 -32.75
CA CYS A 188 -13.45 5.97 -31.85
C CYS A 188 -13.26 7.50 -31.74
N GLY A 189 -13.41 8.22 -32.86
CA GLY A 189 -13.35 9.69 -32.86
C GLY A 189 -14.54 10.36 -32.17
N ASN A 190 -15.65 9.65 -31.94
CA ASN A 190 -16.87 10.20 -31.33
C ASN A 190 -16.97 9.89 -29.83
N ILE A 191 -16.13 9.00 -29.30
CA ILE A 191 -16.13 8.65 -27.87
C ILE A 191 -15.28 9.70 -27.16
N GLN A 192 -15.93 10.64 -26.46
CA GLN A 192 -15.21 11.74 -25.81
C GLN A 192 -14.22 11.23 -24.74
N ALA A 193 -14.63 10.26 -23.93
CA ALA A 193 -13.83 9.74 -22.81
C ALA A 193 -12.58 8.92 -23.20
N VAL A 194 -12.31 8.71 -24.49
CA VAL A 194 -11.02 8.18 -24.97
C VAL A 194 -10.09 9.29 -25.50
N SER A 195 -10.54 10.54 -25.49
CA SER A 195 -9.75 11.72 -25.87
C SER A 195 -9.14 12.38 -24.63
N MET A 196 -7.90 12.87 -24.75
CA MET A 196 -7.25 13.65 -23.69
C MET A 196 -8.06 14.88 -23.31
N LEU A 197 -8.66 15.55 -24.30
CA LEU A 197 -9.45 16.77 -24.08
C LEU A 197 -10.59 16.56 -23.09
N PHE A 198 -11.21 15.39 -23.07
CA PHE A 198 -12.31 15.11 -22.13
C PHE A 198 -11.92 15.30 -20.65
N TYR A 199 -10.63 15.13 -20.34
CA TYR A 199 -10.07 15.16 -19.00
C TYR A 199 -9.43 16.50 -18.62
N ILE A 200 -9.11 17.36 -19.59
CA ILE A 200 -8.37 18.63 -19.38
C ILE A 200 -9.08 19.87 -19.94
N ASN A 201 -10.15 19.72 -20.73
CA ASN A 201 -10.82 20.83 -21.41
C ASN A 201 -11.61 21.75 -20.46
N SER A 202 -11.60 21.44 -19.16
CA SER A 202 -12.25 22.25 -18.15
C SER A 202 -11.23 22.71 -17.11
N SER A 203 -11.41 23.93 -16.63
CA SER A 203 -10.57 24.50 -15.58
C SER A 203 -11.22 24.25 -14.23
N ILE A 204 -10.40 23.84 -13.27
CA ILE A 204 -10.80 23.64 -11.87
C ILE A 204 -10.96 25.01 -11.21
N LEU A 205 -11.98 25.21 -10.40
CA LEU A 205 -12.10 26.42 -9.60
C LEU A 205 -11.13 26.33 -8.42
N ALA A 206 -10.33 27.38 -8.18
CA ALA A 206 -9.31 27.39 -7.12
C ALA A 206 -9.93 27.16 -5.73
N VAL A 207 -11.12 27.72 -5.51
CA VAL A 207 -11.99 27.47 -4.34
C VAL A 207 -13.44 27.39 -4.81
N PRO A 208 -14.37 26.77 -4.04
CA PRO A 208 -15.77 26.66 -4.43
C PRO A 208 -16.39 28.01 -4.79
N LYS A 209 -17.17 28.05 -5.88
CA LYS A 209 -17.91 29.26 -6.35
C LYS A 209 -17.03 30.48 -6.70
N SER A 210 -15.70 30.33 -6.82
CA SER A 210 -14.78 31.43 -7.19
C SER A 210 -14.68 31.64 -8.71
N SER A 211 -14.29 32.85 -9.10
CA SER A 211 -13.92 33.18 -10.49
C SER A 211 -12.48 32.81 -10.84
N GLN A 212 -11.64 32.48 -9.84
CA GLN A 212 -10.26 32.07 -10.07
C GLN A 212 -10.21 30.61 -10.54
N MET A 213 -9.54 30.40 -11.66
CA MET A 213 -9.51 29.12 -12.36
C MET A 213 -8.08 28.61 -12.46
N VAL A 214 -7.93 27.30 -12.28
CA VAL A 214 -6.68 26.54 -12.42
C VAL A 214 -6.84 25.60 -13.60
N ASN A 215 -6.01 25.80 -14.62
CA ASN A 215 -6.01 24.94 -15.81
C ASN A 215 -5.28 23.63 -15.50
N ILE A 216 -5.82 22.52 -16.03
CA ILE A 216 -5.18 21.22 -15.91
C ILE A 216 -4.07 21.13 -16.96
N THR A 217 -2.82 21.09 -16.50
CA THR A 217 -1.64 21.01 -17.37
C THR A 217 -1.27 19.56 -17.66
N VAL A 218 -0.76 19.28 -18.86
CA VAL A 218 -0.29 17.94 -19.21
C VAL A 218 1.15 17.78 -18.70
N GLN A 219 1.35 16.90 -17.73
CA GLN A 219 2.67 16.70 -17.12
C GLN A 219 3.49 15.68 -17.90
N SER A 220 2.87 14.58 -18.32
CA SER A 220 3.52 13.52 -19.08
C SER A 220 2.53 12.77 -19.97
N VAL A 221 3.02 12.27 -21.10
CA VAL A 221 2.24 11.41 -22.00
C VAL A 221 3.07 10.18 -22.32
N VAL A 222 2.52 9.02 -22.05
CA VAL A 222 3.13 7.71 -22.32
C VAL A 222 2.32 7.02 -23.40
N ILE A 223 2.97 6.59 -24.47
CA ILE A 223 2.34 5.74 -25.49
C ILE A 223 2.55 4.28 -25.10
N GLN A 224 1.47 3.51 -25.09
CA GLN A 224 1.43 2.09 -24.87
C GLN A 224 1.10 1.38 -26.19
N SER A 225 1.98 0.51 -26.67
CA SER A 225 1.70 -0.33 -27.83
C SER A 225 0.63 -1.38 -27.52
N LEU A 226 0.07 -2.03 -28.56
CA LEU A 226 -0.82 -3.20 -28.39
C LEU A 226 -0.15 -4.32 -27.57
N ASN A 227 1.18 -4.38 -27.64
CA ASN A 227 2.02 -5.33 -26.92
C ASN A 227 2.34 -4.83 -25.49
N GLY A 228 1.72 -3.77 -25.01
CA GLY A 228 1.90 -3.23 -23.65
C GLY A 228 3.23 -2.50 -23.40
N MET A 229 4.06 -2.31 -24.43
CA MET A 229 5.32 -1.57 -24.29
C MET A 229 5.02 -0.08 -24.11
N ARG A 230 5.59 0.53 -23.07
CA ARG A 230 5.38 1.94 -22.74
C ARG A 230 6.57 2.78 -23.15
N THR A 231 6.31 3.90 -23.80
CA THR A 231 7.32 4.87 -24.21
C THR A 231 6.89 6.26 -23.78
N LEU A 232 7.71 6.92 -22.97
CA LEU A 232 7.50 8.31 -22.60
C LEU A 232 7.74 9.22 -23.81
N LEU A 233 6.81 10.13 -24.09
CA LEU A 233 7.01 11.14 -25.12
C LEU A 233 7.87 12.28 -24.57
N ASN A 234 8.88 12.69 -25.34
CA ASN A 234 9.77 13.80 -24.97
C ASN A 234 9.09 15.18 -24.96
N SER A 235 7.87 15.30 -25.51
CA SER A 235 7.12 16.55 -25.53
C SER A 235 5.94 16.49 -24.56
N LYS A 236 5.93 17.42 -23.60
CA LYS A 236 4.89 17.56 -22.58
C LYS A 236 3.60 18.20 -23.12
N ASP A 237 3.68 18.92 -24.24
CA ASP A 237 2.59 19.78 -24.73
C ASP A 237 1.88 19.27 -25.99
N VAL A 238 2.14 18.05 -26.45
CA VAL A 238 1.48 17.51 -27.66
C VAL A 238 0.18 16.83 -27.27
N LEU A 239 -0.92 17.58 -27.35
CA LEU A 239 -2.27 17.04 -27.30
C LEU A 239 -2.49 16.11 -28.49
N ARG A 240 -2.80 14.83 -28.21
CA ARG A 240 -3.10 13.83 -29.23
C ARG A 240 -4.58 13.48 -29.20
N HIS A 241 -5.17 13.50 -30.38
CA HIS A 241 -6.57 13.15 -30.56
C HIS A 241 -6.68 11.69 -31.04
N PRO A 242 -7.73 10.97 -30.60
CA PRO A 242 -8.04 9.66 -31.15
C PRO A 242 -8.21 9.75 -32.67
N MET A 243 -7.46 8.94 -33.41
CA MET A 243 -7.52 8.94 -34.87
C MET A 243 -7.52 7.52 -35.41
N ILE A 244 -8.23 7.32 -36.51
CA ILE A 244 -8.28 6.03 -37.19
C ILE A 244 -7.13 5.98 -38.20
N LEU A 245 -6.27 4.98 -38.07
CA LEU A 245 -5.16 4.70 -38.98
C LEU A 245 -5.12 3.18 -39.24
N ASP A 246 -5.19 2.77 -40.51
CA ASP A 246 -5.10 1.37 -40.94
C ASP A 246 -6.01 0.39 -40.16
N GLU A 247 -7.31 0.72 -40.06
CA GLU A 247 -8.32 -0.04 -39.30
C GLU A 247 -8.07 -0.16 -37.79
N MET A 248 -7.15 0.63 -37.24
CA MET A 248 -6.92 0.74 -35.80
C MET A 248 -7.27 2.15 -35.33
N CYS A 249 -7.70 2.28 -34.08
CA CYS A 249 -7.80 3.59 -33.45
C CYS A 249 -6.58 3.86 -32.58
N MET A 250 -5.80 4.88 -32.93
CA MET A 250 -4.60 5.32 -32.23
C MET A 250 -4.92 6.46 -31.26
N ASN A 251 -4.03 6.68 -30.29
CA ASN A 251 -4.10 7.76 -29.28
C ASN A 251 -5.32 7.69 -28.36
N VAL A 252 -5.74 6.47 -28.02
CA VAL A 252 -6.87 6.21 -27.12
C VAL A 252 -6.39 6.30 -25.68
N VAL A 253 -7.03 7.11 -24.84
CA VAL A 253 -6.69 7.16 -23.41
C VAL A 253 -6.98 5.82 -22.73
N LEU A 254 -5.93 5.15 -22.26
CA LEU A 254 -5.98 3.94 -21.42
C LEU A 254 -5.79 4.25 -19.94
N GLY A 255 -5.23 5.41 -19.61
CA GLY A 255 -5.16 5.83 -18.21
C GLY A 255 -4.92 7.32 -18.03
N VAL A 256 -5.42 7.83 -16.91
CA VAL A 256 -5.31 9.23 -16.49
C VAL A 256 -4.93 9.27 -15.01
N SER A 257 -3.84 9.96 -14.70
CA SER A 257 -3.43 10.22 -13.32
C SER A 257 -3.41 11.72 -13.08
N TYR A 258 -4.29 12.20 -12.20
CA TYR A 258 -4.34 13.58 -11.75
C TYR A 258 -3.44 13.79 -10.53
N HIS A 259 -2.75 14.91 -10.51
CA HIS A 259 -1.96 15.38 -9.38
C HIS A 259 -2.34 16.83 -9.09
N ILE A 260 -2.87 17.08 -7.90
CA ILE A 260 -3.40 18.37 -7.48
C ILE A 260 -2.57 18.94 -6.34
N THR A 261 -2.10 20.16 -6.51
CA THR A 261 -1.36 20.91 -5.48
C THR A 261 -2.29 21.92 -4.82
N TYR A 262 -2.29 21.96 -3.49
CA TYR A 262 -3.16 22.84 -2.71
C TYR A 262 -2.42 23.58 -1.58
N THR A 263 -3.01 24.66 -1.07
CA THR A 263 -2.50 25.43 0.08
C THR A 263 -3.08 24.95 1.40
N ASP A 264 -2.48 25.34 2.52
CA ASP A 264 -3.04 25.17 3.87
C ASP A 264 -4.44 25.79 4.04
N ALA A 265 -4.79 26.80 3.24
CA ALA A 265 -6.12 27.41 3.23
C ALA A 265 -7.18 26.59 2.46
N GLY A 266 -6.81 25.51 1.77
CA GLY A 266 -7.74 24.70 0.97
C GLY A 266 -8.02 25.26 -0.41
N GLU A 267 -7.11 26.09 -0.92
CA GLU A 267 -7.11 26.59 -2.30
C GLU A 267 -6.29 25.65 -3.19
N ILE A 268 -6.87 25.22 -4.31
CA ILE A 268 -6.17 24.51 -5.37
C ILE A 268 -5.36 25.52 -6.16
N ILE A 269 -4.05 25.30 -6.28
CA ILE A 269 -3.13 26.22 -6.98
C ILE A 269 -2.61 25.64 -8.29
N GLU A 270 -2.44 24.32 -8.36
CA GLU A 270 -1.95 23.64 -9.56
C GLU A 270 -2.69 22.32 -9.77
N ALA A 271 -2.95 22.00 -11.03
CA ALA A 271 -3.49 20.72 -11.43
C ALA A 271 -2.71 20.19 -12.63
N ALA A 272 -2.26 18.95 -12.50
CA ALA A 272 -1.49 18.25 -13.52
C ALA A 272 -2.18 16.93 -13.86
N ALA A 273 -2.16 16.56 -15.14
CA ALA A 273 -2.65 15.27 -15.63
C ALA A 273 -1.53 14.55 -16.40
N SER A 274 -1.35 13.27 -16.10
CA SER A 274 -0.49 12.35 -16.82
C SER A 274 -1.33 11.31 -17.56
N PHE A 275 -1.01 11.08 -18.84
CA PHE A 275 -1.81 10.22 -19.71
C PHE A 275 -1.04 8.98 -20.16
N VAL A 276 -1.74 7.85 -20.21
CA VAL A 276 -1.32 6.66 -20.96
C VAL A 276 -2.22 6.53 -22.18
N LEU A 277 -1.66 6.67 -23.37
CA LEU A 277 -2.37 6.52 -24.64
C LEU A 277 -2.05 5.16 -25.24
N GLY A 278 -3.02 4.52 -25.89
CA GLY A 278 -2.83 3.26 -26.57
C GLY A 278 -3.52 3.19 -27.92
N ALA A 279 -3.63 1.97 -28.43
CA ALA A 279 -4.31 1.66 -29.68
C ALA A 279 -5.38 0.58 -29.47
N ILE A 280 -6.44 0.63 -30.28
CA ILE A 280 -7.54 -0.34 -30.29
C ILE A 280 -7.61 -0.95 -31.69
N ASN A 281 -7.60 -2.27 -31.80
CA ASN A 281 -7.84 -2.99 -33.04
C ASN A 281 -9.35 -3.24 -33.27
N LYS A 282 -9.73 -3.65 -34.48
CA LYS A 282 -11.13 -3.91 -34.86
C LYS A 282 -11.81 -5.02 -34.03
N GLU A 283 -11.02 -5.94 -33.50
CA GLU A 283 -11.48 -7.10 -32.72
C GLU A 283 -11.76 -6.74 -31.25
N ALA A 284 -11.18 -5.66 -30.73
CA ALA A 284 -11.36 -5.22 -29.36
C ALA A 284 -12.73 -4.55 -29.17
N LEU A 285 -13.61 -5.23 -28.44
CA LEU A 285 -14.95 -4.75 -28.07
C LEU A 285 -14.94 -3.86 -26.82
N SER A 286 -13.87 -3.92 -26.03
CA SER A 286 -13.72 -3.14 -24.81
C SER A 286 -12.25 -2.87 -24.47
N VAL A 287 -11.98 -1.77 -23.77
CA VAL A 287 -10.69 -1.44 -23.17
C VAL A 287 -10.82 -1.29 -21.66
N GLN A 288 -9.80 -1.70 -20.93
CA GLN A 288 -9.68 -1.35 -19.52
C GLN A 288 -8.99 0.00 -19.39
N GLN A 289 -9.61 0.93 -18.65
CA GLN A 289 -9.03 2.21 -18.31
C GLN A 289 -8.67 2.25 -16.82
N SER A 290 -7.56 2.91 -16.48
CA SER A 290 -7.14 3.14 -15.10
C SER A 290 -7.12 4.63 -14.77
N PHE A 291 -7.73 5.01 -13.66
CA PHE A 291 -7.82 6.40 -13.21
C PHE A 291 -7.21 6.54 -11.82
N GLU A 292 -6.49 7.62 -11.59
CA GLU A 292 -5.86 7.90 -10.31
C GLU A 292 -5.92 9.40 -10.03
N ILE A 293 -6.09 9.76 -8.76
CA ILE A 293 -5.97 11.13 -8.28
C ILE A 293 -5.15 11.16 -6.99
N SER A 294 -4.23 12.10 -6.91
CA SER A 294 -3.41 12.35 -5.74
C SER A 294 -3.32 13.84 -5.42
N PHE A 295 -3.14 14.14 -4.14
CA PHE A 295 -3.06 15.50 -3.61
C PHE A 295 -1.74 15.72 -2.86
N THR A 296 -1.11 16.87 -3.05
CA THR A 296 0.07 17.29 -2.29
C THR A 296 -0.08 18.73 -1.83
N GLN A 297 0.19 18.99 -0.56
CA GLN A 297 0.22 20.36 -0.05
C GLN A 297 1.49 21.08 -0.55
N VAL A 298 1.37 22.35 -0.90
CA VAL A 298 2.49 23.16 -1.40
C VAL A 298 3.65 23.17 -0.39
N ASN A 299 4.88 23.09 -0.91
CA ASN A 299 6.12 23.02 -0.11
C ASN A 299 6.26 21.80 0.82
N THR A 300 5.41 20.77 0.66
CA THR A 300 5.55 19.51 1.39
C THR A 300 6.08 18.39 0.50
N LYS A 301 6.78 17.43 1.10
CA LYS A 301 7.18 16.17 0.46
C LYS A 301 6.76 15.03 1.39
N PRO A 302 5.50 14.56 1.29
CA PRO A 302 4.99 13.55 2.20
C PRO A 302 5.83 12.28 2.10
N VAL A 303 6.23 11.74 3.26
CA VAL A 303 6.82 10.40 3.35
C VAL A 303 5.75 9.47 3.90
N PRO A 304 5.09 8.65 3.05
CA PRO A 304 4.03 7.78 3.51
C PRO A 304 4.58 6.64 4.36
N LEU A 305 3.94 6.41 5.50
CA LEU A 305 4.11 5.25 6.35
C LEU A 305 3.26 4.10 5.84
N SER A 306 3.63 2.88 6.23
CA SER A 306 2.90 1.65 5.87
C SER A 306 2.01 1.15 7.01
N GLY A 307 1.65 2.06 7.92
CA GLY A 307 0.84 1.83 9.13
C GLY A 307 1.46 2.51 10.35
N ASN A 308 0.65 2.79 11.39
CA ASN A 308 1.08 3.41 12.65
C ASN A 308 0.18 2.96 13.83
N PRO A 309 0.68 2.19 14.82
CA PRO A 309 1.89 1.39 14.77
C PRO A 309 1.73 0.18 13.82
N GLY A 310 2.87 -0.41 13.43
CA GLY A 310 2.87 -1.66 12.67
C GLY A 310 2.41 -1.53 11.23
N TYR A 311 2.32 -2.66 10.54
CA TYR A 311 1.92 -2.69 9.13
C TYR A 311 0.41 -2.81 8.96
N VAL A 312 -0.13 -2.06 8.00
CA VAL A 312 -1.49 -2.22 7.48
C VAL A 312 -1.43 -3.07 6.21
N ALA A 313 -2.31 -4.06 6.11
CA ALA A 313 -2.36 -4.95 4.95
C ALA A 313 -2.66 -4.15 3.66
N GLY A 314 -1.91 -4.44 2.60
CA GLY A 314 -2.09 -3.81 1.29
C GLY A 314 -1.24 -2.56 1.05
N LEU A 315 -0.58 -2.04 2.09
CA LEU A 315 0.43 -1.00 1.92
C LEU A 315 1.82 -1.60 1.58
N PRO A 316 2.68 -0.88 0.85
CA PRO A 316 4.00 -1.38 0.46
C PRO A 316 4.89 -1.73 1.66
N VAL A 317 5.69 -2.79 1.55
CA VAL A 317 6.73 -3.12 2.52
C VAL A 317 7.90 -2.14 2.36
N ARG A 318 8.25 -1.42 3.43
CA ARG A 318 9.31 -0.43 3.42
C ARG A 318 10.68 -1.11 3.50
N ALA A 319 11.59 -0.69 2.64
CA ALA A 319 12.91 -1.29 2.52
C ALA A 319 13.99 -0.24 2.26
N GLY A 320 15.24 -0.58 2.56
CA GLY A 320 16.36 0.36 2.44
C GLY A 320 17.73 -0.31 2.46
N PHE A 321 18.76 0.55 2.44
CA PHE A 321 20.17 0.17 2.40
C PHE A 321 20.90 0.78 3.59
N LYS A 322 21.93 0.09 4.08
CA LYS A 322 22.84 0.67 5.06
C LYS A 322 24.04 1.27 4.32
N PRO A 323 24.33 2.58 4.44
CA PRO A 323 25.53 3.13 3.81
C PRO A 323 26.80 2.52 4.42
N GLN A 324 27.77 2.21 3.57
CA GLN A 324 29.10 1.77 4.02
C GLN A 324 29.84 2.94 4.69
N LYS A 325 30.38 2.65 5.89
CA LYS A 325 31.13 3.52 6.81
C LYS A 325 31.88 4.69 6.14
N TYR A 326 31.34 5.91 6.28
CA TYR A 326 32.08 7.19 6.22
C TYR A 326 31.47 8.17 7.25
N PRO A 327 32.25 9.16 7.76
CA PRO A 327 32.11 9.69 9.11
C PRO A 327 31.07 10.82 9.20
N PHE A 328 29.80 10.51 8.96
CA PHE A 328 28.69 11.39 9.29
C PHE A 328 27.62 10.60 10.08
N PRO A 329 26.87 11.25 10.99
CA PRO A 329 25.91 10.56 11.84
C PRO A 329 24.88 9.79 11.00
N ILE A 330 24.73 8.51 11.34
CA ILE A 330 23.95 7.46 10.64
C ILE A 330 22.51 7.88 10.33
N ALA A 331 21.94 8.81 11.10
CA ALA A 331 20.58 9.32 10.97
C ALA A 331 20.31 10.07 9.64
N VAL A 332 21.30 10.72 9.03
CA VAL A 332 21.08 11.62 7.88
C VAL A 332 20.97 10.88 6.53
N LEU A 333 21.36 9.60 6.46
CA LEU A 333 21.50 8.88 5.18
C LEU A 333 20.42 7.81 4.91
N LEU A 334 19.68 7.36 5.93
CA LEU A 334 18.54 6.45 5.74
C LEU A 334 17.27 7.22 5.26
N SER A 335 17.19 8.52 5.55
CA SER A 335 16.09 9.41 5.16
C SER A 335 16.09 9.79 3.67
N SER A 336 17.26 9.87 3.01
CA SER A 336 17.34 10.19 1.58
C SER A 336 16.97 9.03 0.64
N LEU A 337 16.84 7.81 1.18
CA LEU A 337 16.45 6.60 0.43
C LEU A 337 14.96 6.26 0.60
N SER A 338 14.32 6.72 1.68
CA SER A 338 12.90 6.49 1.98
C SER A 338 11.93 7.43 1.25
N THR A 339 12.42 8.47 0.58
CA THR A 339 11.59 9.56 0.00
C THR A 339 11.22 9.34 -1.47
N ASN A 340 11.75 8.30 -2.13
CA ASN A 340 11.44 7.96 -3.51
C ASN A 340 10.89 6.53 -3.61
N ALA A 341 10.33 6.17 -4.76
CA ALA A 341 9.87 4.81 -5.13
C ALA A 341 10.91 3.67 -4.90
N TYR A 342 12.14 3.99 -4.49
CA TYR A 342 13.22 3.10 -4.12
C TYR A 342 13.24 2.68 -2.64
N GLY A 343 12.37 3.25 -1.79
CA GLY A 343 12.22 2.89 -0.37
C GLY A 343 11.30 1.70 -0.11
N GLN A 344 10.99 0.90 -1.14
CA GLN A 344 10.03 -0.20 -1.07
C GLN A 344 10.67 -1.51 -1.54
N LEU A 345 10.30 -2.61 -0.89
CA LEU A 345 10.64 -3.94 -1.38
C LEU A 345 9.85 -4.21 -2.67
N THR A 346 10.52 -4.66 -3.72
CA THR A 346 9.89 -4.90 -5.03
C THR A 346 10.22 -6.28 -5.57
N ILE A 347 9.37 -6.78 -6.46
CA ILE A 347 9.59 -7.97 -7.28
C ILE A 347 9.50 -7.64 -8.78
N LEU A 348 9.85 -8.61 -9.62
CA LEU A 348 9.69 -8.55 -11.07
C LEU A 348 8.25 -8.14 -11.45
N GLN A 349 8.09 -7.26 -12.42
CA GLN A 349 6.78 -6.97 -12.99
C GLN A 349 6.54 -7.81 -14.25
N SER A 350 5.43 -8.55 -14.29
CA SER A 350 4.99 -9.24 -15.49
C SER A 350 4.48 -8.26 -16.54
N THR A 351 4.86 -8.49 -17.80
CA THR A 351 4.34 -7.75 -18.96
C THR A 351 3.32 -8.59 -19.72
N SER A 352 2.47 -7.95 -20.52
CA SER A 352 1.49 -8.62 -21.39
C SER A 352 2.14 -9.59 -22.38
N ASN A 353 3.32 -9.26 -22.91
CA ASN A 353 4.05 -10.12 -23.84
C ASN A 353 4.73 -11.30 -23.15
N GLN A 354 4.78 -11.29 -21.81
CA GLN A 354 5.48 -12.27 -20.99
C GLN A 354 6.94 -12.49 -21.45
N ASP A 355 7.60 -11.50 -22.02
CA ASP A 355 9.01 -11.60 -22.44
C ASP A 355 9.90 -10.90 -21.42
N CYS A 356 10.86 -11.66 -20.87
CA CYS A 356 11.78 -11.21 -19.86
C CYS A 356 12.71 -10.08 -20.31
N LEU A 357 13.00 -9.97 -21.61
CA LEU A 357 13.96 -8.99 -22.14
C LEU A 357 13.28 -7.82 -22.88
N ALA A 358 11.96 -7.84 -23.03
CA ALA A 358 11.23 -6.85 -23.82
C ALA A 358 10.97 -5.52 -23.09
N ALA A 359 10.90 -5.53 -21.76
CA ALA A 359 10.73 -4.32 -20.94
C ALA A 359 11.73 -4.34 -19.79
N GLN A 360 12.75 -3.49 -19.87
CA GLN A 360 13.74 -3.36 -18.80
C GLN A 360 13.19 -2.49 -17.67
N GLY A 361 13.36 -2.94 -16.42
CA GLY A 361 13.20 -2.09 -15.23
C GLY A 361 11.79 -1.97 -14.63
N GLY A 362 10.78 -2.67 -15.15
CA GLY A 362 9.45 -2.72 -14.51
C GLY A 362 9.48 -3.50 -13.19
N ARG A 363 9.07 -2.86 -12.09
CA ARG A 363 9.08 -3.45 -10.73
C ARG A 363 7.71 -3.27 -10.09
N THR A 364 7.28 -4.28 -9.34
CA THR A 364 6.02 -4.25 -8.59
C THR A 364 6.33 -4.16 -7.10
N PRO A 365 5.74 -3.22 -6.33
CA PRO A 365 5.93 -3.17 -4.89
C PRO A 365 5.31 -4.38 -4.21
N VAL A 366 6.00 -4.88 -3.19
CA VAL A 366 5.52 -5.96 -2.32
C VAL A 366 4.55 -5.36 -1.32
N LEU A 367 3.31 -5.83 -1.31
CA LEU A 367 2.26 -5.32 -0.41
C LEU A 367 2.18 -6.20 0.85
N PHE A 368 2.20 -5.59 2.03
CA PHE A 368 2.17 -6.32 3.29
C PHE A 368 0.90 -7.19 3.39
N GLY A 369 1.05 -8.46 3.76
CA GLY A 369 -0.05 -9.40 3.96
C GLY A 369 -0.61 -10.06 2.69
N TYR A 370 -0.07 -9.75 1.51
CA TYR A 370 -0.52 -10.36 0.24
C TYR A 370 0.58 -11.25 -0.35
N ASN A 371 0.23 -12.53 -0.56
CA ASN A 371 1.09 -13.42 -1.33
C ASN A 371 1.06 -13.02 -2.80
N MET A 372 2.24 -12.87 -3.40
CA MET A 372 2.39 -12.36 -4.77
C MET A 372 3.21 -13.33 -5.60
N ILE A 373 2.85 -13.49 -6.87
CA ILE A 373 3.66 -14.20 -7.86
C ILE A 373 3.67 -13.42 -9.18
N SER A 374 4.85 -13.34 -9.77
CA SER A 374 5.11 -12.65 -11.02
C SER A 374 6.11 -13.47 -11.84
N GLY A 375 6.12 -13.24 -13.14
CA GLY A 375 7.06 -13.93 -14.01
C GLY A 375 7.01 -13.50 -15.46
N CYS A 376 7.98 -14.01 -16.21
CA CYS A 376 8.13 -13.84 -17.64
C CYS A 376 8.73 -15.11 -18.24
N LYS A 377 8.75 -15.19 -19.57
CA LYS A 377 9.31 -16.28 -20.35
C LYS A 377 10.55 -15.77 -21.05
N LEU A 378 11.67 -16.45 -20.82
CA LEU A 378 12.94 -16.20 -21.48
C LEU A 378 13.10 -17.18 -22.65
N ARG A 379 13.35 -16.65 -23.85
CA ARG A 379 13.72 -17.47 -25.02
C ARG A 379 15.24 -17.52 -25.14
N VAL A 380 15.80 -18.72 -25.14
CA VAL A 380 17.25 -18.95 -25.23
C VAL A 380 17.59 -19.67 -26.53
N THR A 381 18.57 -19.14 -27.26
CA THR A 381 19.11 -19.69 -28.51
C THR A 381 20.56 -20.14 -28.33
N ALA A 382 21.12 -20.86 -29.32
CA ALA A 382 22.50 -21.34 -29.28
C ALA A 382 23.58 -20.23 -29.21
N ALA A 383 23.23 -18.99 -29.55
CA ALA A 383 24.17 -17.85 -29.57
C ALA A 383 24.34 -17.15 -28.20
N VAL A 384 23.55 -17.53 -27.19
CA VAL A 384 23.52 -16.80 -25.92
C VAL A 384 24.72 -17.17 -25.03
N LYS A 385 25.50 -16.16 -24.65
CA LYS A 385 26.62 -16.32 -23.72
C LYS A 385 26.10 -16.38 -22.28
N CYS A 386 26.61 -17.35 -21.51
CA CYS A 386 26.14 -17.63 -20.15
C CYS A 386 26.32 -16.44 -19.19
N GLN A 387 27.53 -15.88 -19.10
CA GLN A 387 27.86 -14.86 -18.10
C GLN A 387 27.04 -13.57 -18.25
N PRO A 388 26.87 -12.98 -19.45
CA PRO A 388 25.98 -11.83 -19.64
C PRO A 388 24.51 -12.15 -19.33
N LEU A 389 24.05 -13.35 -19.68
CA LEU A 389 22.68 -13.78 -19.41
C LEU A 389 22.44 -13.90 -17.91
N THR A 390 23.37 -14.48 -17.15
CA THR A 390 23.28 -14.61 -15.70
C THR A 390 23.15 -13.24 -15.03
N GLN A 391 23.97 -12.25 -15.42
CA GLN A 391 23.87 -10.91 -14.88
C GLN A 391 22.54 -10.24 -15.24
N ALA A 392 22.12 -10.32 -16.50
CA ALA A 392 20.84 -9.74 -16.94
C ALA A 392 19.64 -10.35 -16.22
N LEU A 393 19.65 -11.66 -15.93
CA LEU A 393 18.59 -12.33 -15.17
C LEU A 393 18.62 -12.00 -13.68
N LEU A 394 19.82 -11.81 -13.09
CA LEU A 394 19.93 -11.30 -11.72
C LEU A 394 19.35 -9.89 -11.63
N ASP A 395 19.74 -8.99 -12.54
CA ASP A 395 19.25 -7.61 -12.57
C ASP A 395 17.74 -7.56 -12.83
N LEU A 396 17.19 -8.50 -13.60
CA LEU A 396 15.76 -8.65 -13.82
C LEU A 396 15.02 -9.08 -12.54
N LEU A 397 15.52 -10.10 -11.86
CA LEU A 397 14.91 -10.66 -10.64
C LEU A 397 15.04 -9.72 -9.44
N LYS A 398 16.23 -9.14 -9.24
CA LYS A 398 16.56 -8.30 -8.08
C LYS A 398 16.40 -6.79 -8.33
N GLY A 399 16.38 -6.35 -9.58
CA GLY A 399 16.49 -4.95 -9.92
C GLY A 399 17.93 -4.45 -9.79
N GLN A 400 18.18 -3.19 -10.18
CA GLN A 400 19.51 -2.58 -10.09
C GLN A 400 19.96 -2.32 -8.64
N SER A 401 19.00 -2.17 -7.72
CA SER A 401 19.23 -1.90 -6.30
C SER A 401 18.26 -2.73 -5.45
N PHE A 402 18.66 -3.97 -5.13
CA PHE A 402 17.88 -4.80 -4.21
C PHE A 402 18.19 -4.42 -2.76
N PRO A 403 17.19 -4.10 -1.93
CA PRO A 403 17.41 -3.60 -0.57
C PRO A 403 18.13 -4.62 0.32
N GLU A 404 18.83 -4.13 1.34
CA GLU A 404 19.51 -4.96 2.33
C GLU A 404 18.67 -5.17 3.59
N TYR A 405 17.75 -4.24 3.88
CA TYR A 405 16.93 -4.24 5.08
C TYR A 405 15.48 -3.92 4.76
N VAL A 406 14.59 -4.41 5.63
CA VAL A 406 13.16 -4.14 5.64
C VAL A 406 12.78 -3.55 6.99
N ALA A 407 11.88 -2.57 7.02
CA ALA A 407 11.40 -2.01 8.28
C ALA A 407 10.56 -3.05 9.05
N SER A 408 10.78 -3.16 10.36
CA SER A 408 10.06 -4.10 11.23
C SER A 408 8.62 -3.68 11.48
N PHE A 409 8.33 -2.37 11.53
CA PHE A 409 6.97 -1.81 11.61
C PHE A 409 6.72 -0.83 10.45
N GLY A 410 5.44 -0.61 10.09
CA GLY A 410 5.06 0.32 9.03
C GLY A 410 5.47 1.77 9.32
N ASN A 411 5.54 2.14 10.60
CA ASN A 411 5.97 3.46 11.11
C ASN A 411 7.43 3.52 11.55
N SER A 412 8.26 2.51 11.26
CA SER A 412 9.67 2.54 11.67
C SER A 412 10.41 3.70 11.01
N GLN A 413 11.03 4.54 11.82
CA GLN A 413 11.80 5.67 11.33
C GLN A 413 13.18 5.22 10.85
N ALA A 414 13.72 5.91 9.85
CA ALA A 414 14.98 5.56 9.22
C ALA A 414 16.14 5.64 10.22
N GLU A 415 16.06 6.54 11.20
CA GLU A 415 17.06 6.79 12.23
C GLU A 415 17.12 5.66 13.28
N ASN A 416 16.04 4.88 13.44
CA ASN A 416 16.00 3.80 14.42
C ASN A 416 16.50 2.48 13.84
N VAL A 417 17.83 2.29 13.84
CA VAL A 417 18.51 1.11 13.27
C VAL A 417 18.00 -0.23 13.84
N HIS A 418 17.53 -0.26 15.09
CA HIS A 418 17.03 -1.50 15.72
C HIS A 418 15.66 -1.94 15.19
N ASP A 419 14.96 -1.05 14.49
CA ASP A 419 13.68 -1.35 13.88
C ASP A 419 13.82 -1.88 12.45
N TRP A 420 15.04 -2.16 11.98
CA TRP A 420 15.30 -2.68 10.62
C TRP A 420 15.77 -4.14 10.65
N VAL A 421 15.08 -4.98 9.88
CA VAL A 421 15.34 -6.42 9.74
C VAL A 421 16.22 -6.66 8.50
N PRO A 422 17.39 -7.30 8.62
CA PRO A 422 18.21 -7.63 7.46
C PRO A 422 17.54 -8.70 6.58
N ILE A 423 17.70 -8.57 5.26
CA ILE A 423 17.28 -9.60 4.32
C ILE A 423 18.36 -10.68 4.23
N ILE A 424 18.00 -11.92 4.53
CA ILE A 424 18.89 -13.06 4.44
C ILE A 424 18.87 -13.59 3.01
N HIS A 425 20.00 -13.50 2.31
CA HIS A 425 20.11 -14.01 0.95
C HIS A 425 20.54 -15.47 0.93
N LEU A 426 19.73 -16.31 0.30
CA LEU A 426 20.01 -17.74 0.10
C LEU A 426 20.16 -18.03 -1.39
N GLN A 427 20.97 -19.02 -1.73
CA GLN A 427 21.12 -19.47 -3.11
C GLN A 427 20.90 -20.97 -3.17
N ASN A 428 19.88 -21.38 -3.92
CA ASN A 428 19.59 -22.78 -4.17
C ASN A 428 20.07 -23.13 -5.58
N SER A 429 20.82 -24.22 -5.72
CA SER A 429 21.28 -24.68 -7.03
C SER A 429 20.81 -26.10 -7.26
N GLU A 430 20.15 -26.35 -8.39
CA GLU A 430 19.83 -27.70 -8.82
C GLU A 430 21.14 -28.43 -9.22
N GLN A 431 21.90 -28.91 -8.24
CA GLN A 431 23.10 -29.69 -8.50
C GLN A 431 22.70 -31.08 -8.98
N ARG A 432 22.83 -31.32 -10.29
CA ARG A 432 23.12 -32.67 -10.78
C ARG A 432 24.63 -32.81 -10.86
N ILE A 433 25.18 -33.74 -10.09
CA ILE A 433 26.60 -34.11 -10.13
C ILE A 433 26.95 -34.50 -11.57
N TYR A 434 27.79 -33.73 -12.25
CA TYR A 434 28.38 -34.09 -13.53
C TYR A 434 29.91 -34.09 -13.39
N ASN A 435 30.54 -35.24 -13.60
CA ASN A 435 31.99 -35.45 -13.59
C ASN A 435 32.66 -34.88 -14.86
N THR A 436 32.63 -33.57 -15.07
CA THR A 436 33.38 -32.93 -16.17
C THR A 436 34.01 -31.61 -15.75
N PHE A 437 35.25 -31.37 -16.21
CA PHE A 437 36.14 -30.24 -15.89
C PHE A 437 35.68 -28.86 -16.43
N GLN A 438 34.42 -28.71 -16.84
CA GLN A 438 33.82 -27.43 -17.23
C GLN A 438 32.65 -27.13 -16.30
N SER A 439 32.69 -25.97 -15.64
CA SER A 439 31.58 -25.52 -14.81
C SER A 439 30.32 -25.40 -15.68
N PRO A 440 29.23 -26.13 -15.35
CA PRO A 440 27.99 -26.04 -16.11
C PRO A 440 27.42 -24.62 -16.00
N CYS A 441 26.93 -24.07 -17.11
CA CYS A 441 26.32 -22.74 -17.12
C CYS A 441 25.09 -22.72 -16.20
N GLN A 442 25.17 -22.00 -15.08
CA GLN A 442 24.06 -21.82 -14.15
C GLN A 442 23.43 -20.44 -14.33
N ILE A 443 22.13 -20.44 -14.57
CA ILE A 443 21.34 -19.22 -14.74
C ILE A 443 20.28 -19.14 -13.62
N PRO A 444 20.06 -17.95 -13.03
CA PRO A 444 19.01 -17.77 -12.04
C PRO A 444 17.64 -17.76 -12.74
N VAL A 445 16.71 -18.51 -12.18
CA VAL A 445 15.37 -18.69 -12.75
C VAL A 445 14.25 -18.28 -11.79
N SER A 446 14.51 -18.25 -10.49
CA SER A 446 13.55 -17.69 -9.55
C SER A 446 14.18 -16.85 -8.43
N LEU A 447 13.40 -15.90 -7.94
CA LEU A 447 13.63 -15.17 -6.69
C LEU A 447 12.40 -15.31 -5.80
N GLU A 448 12.55 -16.07 -4.72
CA GLU A 448 11.50 -16.36 -3.75
C GLU A 448 11.79 -15.57 -2.48
N ILE A 449 10.85 -14.71 -2.08
CA ILE A 449 10.96 -13.90 -0.89
C ILE A 449 9.98 -14.42 0.16
N GLU A 450 10.47 -14.86 1.31
CA GLU A 450 9.62 -15.23 2.44
C GLU A 450 9.69 -14.12 3.49
N VAL A 451 8.53 -13.55 3.82
CA VAL A 451 8.37 -12.53 4.86
C VAL A 451 7.65 -13.15 6.05
N LYS A 452 8.38 -13.39 7.13
CA LYS A 452 7.80 -13.85 8.40
C LYS A 452 7.45 -12.65 9.26
N TRP A 453 6.21 -12.61 9.71
CA TRP A 453 5.69 -11.53 10.53
C TRP A 453 4.91 -12.09 11.72
N THR A 454 4.75 -11.27 12.75
CA THR A 454 4.05 -11.63 13.98
C THR A 454 3.25 -10.46 14.50
N LYS A 455 2.23 -10.75 15.31
CA LYS A 455 1.52 -9.76 16.11
C LYS A 455 2.37 -9.42 17.34
N TYR A 456 2.73 -8.16 17.47
CA TYR A 456 3.50 -7.63 18.58
C TYR A 456 2.66 -6.66 19.42
N GLY A 457 2.87 -6.63 20.72
CA GLY A 457 2.10 -5.76 21.62
C GLY A 457 0.90 -6.48 22.22
N SER A 458 -0.17 -5.73 22.49
CA SER A 458 -1.29 -6.26 23.28
C SER A 458 -2.21 -7.18 22.46
N LEU A 459 -2.80 -8.21 23.08
CA LEU A 459 -3.79 -9.10 22.46
C LEU A 459 -4.98 -8.36 21.83
N VAL A 460 -5.37 -7.22 22.41
CA VAL A 460 -6.48 -6.37 21.94
C VAL A 460 -6.11 -5.39 20.84
N ASN A 461 -4.83 -5.06 20.73
CA ASN A 461 -4.34 -4.16 19.70
C ASN A 461 -2.98 -4.67 19.19
N PRO A 462 -2.97 -5.84 18.53
CA PRO A 462 -1.77 -6.41 17.96
C PRO A 462 -1.25 -5.54 16.82
N GLN A 463 0.04 -5.23 16.86
CA GLN A 463 0.73 -4.52 15.80
C GLN A 463 1.46 -5.51 14.92
N ALA A 464 1.18 -5.51 13.62
CA ALA A 464 1.88 -6.38 12.70
C ALA A 464 3.35 -5.94 12.59
N ARG A 465 4.26 -6.87 12.88
CA ARG A 465 5.70 -6.67 12.89
C ARG A 465 6.40 -7.71 12.02
N ILE A 466 7.20 -7.26 11.06
CA ILE A 466 8.11 -8.14 10.30
C ILE A 466 9.29 -8.51 11.20
N VAL A 467 9.60 -9.80 11.26
CA VAL A 467 10.67 -10.33 12.12
C VAL A 467 11.82 -10.96 11.33
N ASN A 468 11.53 -11.52 10.16
CA ASN A 468 12.53 -12.18 9.34
C ASN A 468 12.12 -12.07 7.86
N VAL A 469 13.10 -11.78 7.00
CA VAL A 469 12.93 -11.77 5.56
C VAL A 469 14.03 -12.62 4.95
N THR A 470 13.65 -13.63 4.16
CA THR A 470 14.61 -14.42 3.38
C THR A 470 14.35 -14.20 1.90
N ALA A 471 15.43 -14.13 1.11
CA ALA A 471 15.38 -13.99 -0.33
C ALA A 471 16.23 -15.09 -0.96
N THR A 472 15.56 -16.15 -1.43
CA THR A 472 16.18 -17.32 -2.05
C THR A 472 16.23 -17.16 -3.56
N THR A 473 17.43 -17.19 -4.13
CA THR A 473 17.64 -17.23 -5.58
C THR A 473 17.86 -18.67 -6.03
N THR A 474 17.02 -19.19 -6.92
CA THR A 474 17.19 -20.54 -7.46
C THR A 474 17.86 -20.49 -8.83
N THR A 475 18.91 -21.30 -9.01
CA THR A 475 19.61 -21.44 -10.30
C THR A 475 19.35 -22.80 -10.93
N THR A 476 19.26 -22.83 -12.26
CA THR A 476 19.18 -24.06 -13.05
C THR A 476 20.33 -24.15 -14.04
N THR A 477 20.65 -25.37 -14.47
CA THR A 477 21.70 -25.61 -15.45
C THR A 477 21.18 -25.43 -16.87
N LEU A 478 21.76 -24.48 -17.60
CA LEU A 478 21.49 -24.26 -19.02
C LEU A 478 22.33 -25.22 -19.87
N LYS A 479 21.68 -26.19 -20.51
CA LYS A 479 22.30 -27.06 -21.52
C LYS A 479 22.48 -26.29 -22.83
N GLN A 480 23.62 -26.47 -23.49
CA GLN A 480 23.86 -25.93 -24.83
C GLN A 480 22.83 -26.49 -25.82
N LEU A 481 22.19 -25.60 -26.57
CA LEU A 481 21.23 -25.97 -27.61
C LEU A 481 21.95 -26.15 -28.96
N PRO A 482 21.53 -27.12 -29.78
CA PRO A 482 21.96 -27.20 -31.17
C PRO A 482 21.59 -25.93 -31.95
N SER A 483 22.40 -25.55 -32.93
CA SER A 483 22.13 -24.42 -33.82
C SER A 483 20.73 -24.53 -34.45
N GLY A 484 19.94 -23.46 -34.36
CA GLY A 484 18.57 -23.40 -34.88
C GLY A 484 17.47 -23.92 -33.93
N ARG A 485 17.81 -24.42 -32.72
CA ARG A 485 16.81 -24.73 -31.69
C ARG A 485 16.68 -23.60 -30.66
N GLU A 486 15.45 -23.40 -30.21
CA GLU A 486 15.10 -22.48 -29.14
C GLU A 486 14.52 -23.22 -27.94
N ARG A 487 14.81 -22.74 -26.73
CA ARG A 487 14.19 -23.21 -25.48
C ARG A 487 13.57 -22.03 -24.76
N THR A 488 12.34 -22.21 -24.29
CA THR A 488 11.69 -21.23 -23.42
C THR A 488 11.84 -21.66 -21.96
N ILE A 489 12.25 -20.73 -21.09
CA ILE A 489 12.46 -20.95 -19.66
C ILE A 489 11.59 -19.93 -18.90
N PRO A 490 10.71 -20.36 -17.98
CA PRO A 490 10.00 -19.43 -17.12
C PRO A 490 10.94 -18.84 -16.08
N ILE A 491 10.89 -17.52 -15.92
CA ILE A 491 11.58 -16.77 -14.86
C ILE A 491 10.51 -16.24 -13.93
N LEU A 492 10.64 -16.54 -12.63
CA LEU A 492 9.59 -16.30 -11.65
C LEU A 492 10.10 -15.47 -10.47
N SER A 493 9.26 -14.63 -9.90
CA SER A 493 9.50 -14.02 -8.60
C SER A 493 8.24 -14.12 -7.75
N SER A 494 8.37 -14.61 -6.53
CA SER A 494 7.26 -14.81 -5.62
C SER A 494 7.56 -14.20 -4.25
N VAL A 495 6.48 -13.84 -3.55
CA VAL A 495 6.50 -13.40 -2.16
C VAL A 495 5.47 -14.19 -1.39
N VAL A 496 5.87 -14.73 -0.24
CA VAL A 496 4.99 -15.39 0.71
C VAL A 496 5.09 -14.70 2.06
N PHE A 497 3.93 -14.33 2.61
CA PHE A 497 3.81 -13.86 3.98
C PHE A 497 3.38 -15.01 4.89
N THR A 498 4.17 -15.25 5.94
CA THR A 498 3.89 -16.29 6.93
C THR A 498 3.66 -15.63 8.29
N ASP A 499 2.44 -15.78 8.82
CA ASP A 499 2.15 -15.38 10.20
C ASP A 499 2.75 -16.42 11.15
N ILE A 500 3.70 -15.99 11.98
CA ILE A 500 4.35 -16.81 13.00
C ILE A 500 3.91 -16.43 14.42
N SER A 501 2.80 -15.72 14.57
CA SER A 501 2.22 -15.38 15.87
C SER A 501 1.93 -16.65 16.65
N SER A 502 2.34 -16.67 17.92
CA SER A 502 1.99 -17.79 18.80
C SER A 502 0.47 -17.86 18.97
N PRO A 503 -0.16 -19.04 18.81
CA PRO A 503 -1.57 -19.21 19.11
C PRO A 503 -1.81 -18.91 20.60
N ALA A 504 -2.96 -18.32 20.91
CA ALA A 504 -3.35 -18.10 22.30
C ALA A 504 -3.57 -19.46 22.98
N GLU A 505 -2.72 -19.84 23.93
CA GLU A 505 -2.94 -21.03 24.75
C GLU A 505 -4.00 -20.72 25.83
N PRO A 506 -5.08 -21.52 25.97
CA PRO A 506 -6.06 -21.31 27.02
C PRO A 506 -5.43 -21.61 28.38
N GLY A 507 -5.14 -20.56 29.14
CA GLY A 507 -4.75 -20.65 30.54
C GLY A 507 -5.99 -20.63 31.44
N TYR A 508 -6.21 -21.69 32.22
CA TYR A 508 -7.21 -21.67 33.28
C TYR A 508 -6.70 -20.85 34.47
N LYS A 509 -7.48 -19.86 34.90
CA LYS A 509 -7.19 -19.15 36.15
C LYS A 509 -7.30 -20.12 37.32
N ALA A 510 -6.43 -19.98 38.31
CA ALA A 510 -6.63 -20.63 39.61
C ALA A 510 -8.03 -20.24 40.15
N TRP A 511 -8.74 -21.21 40.72
CA TRP A 511 -10.05 -20.97 41.32
C TRP A 511 -9.96 -19.77 42.28
N PRO A 512 -10.85 -18.76 42.17
CA PRO A 512 -10.82 -17.61 43.06
C PRO A 512 -10.97 -18.13 44.50
N THR A 513 -10.09 -17.68 45.40
CA THR A 513 -10.24 -17.94 46.82
C THR A 513 -11.48 -17.17 47.31
N ILE A 514 -12.57 -17.90 47.55
CA ILE A 514 -13.77 -17.34 48.16
C ILE A 514 -13.44 -17.02 49.61
N ASN A 515 -13.11 -15.76 49.89
CA ASN A 515 -12.88 -15.29 51.25
C ASN A 515 -14.24 -14.93 51.89
N ALA A 516 -15.09 -15.96 52.07
CA ALA A 516 -16.40 -15.80 52.70
C ALA A 516 -16.20 -15.57 54.21
N LYS A 517 -16.40 -14.33 54.66
CA LYS A 517 -16.58 -14.04 56.09
C LYS A 517 -18.02 -14.38 56.44
N LEU A 518 -18.23 -15.59 56.95
CA LEU A 518 -19.54 -15.99 57.45
C LEU A 518 -19.77 -15.36 58.85
N PRO A 519 -20.98 -14.88 59.15
CA PRO A 519 -21.33 -14.44 60.49
C PRO A 519 -21.24 -15.61 61.49
N PHE A 520 -21.09 -15.28 62.78
CA PHE A 520 -20.72 -16.24 63.82
C PHE A 520 -21.75 -17.36 64.04
N ASP A 521 -22.97 -17.19 63.56
CA ASP A 521 -24.15 -18.03 63.75
C ASP A 521 -24.52 -18.85 62.51
N PHE A 522 -23.70 -18.83 61.44
CA PHE A 522 -24.02 -19.46 60.16
C PHE A 522 -24.41 -20.94 60.22
N PHE A 523 -23.93 -21.69 61.23
CA PHE A 523 -24.25 -23.11 61.41
C PHE A 523 -25.20 -23.40 62.59
N PHE A 524 -25.82 -22.40 63.22
CA PHE A 524 -26.75 -22.66 64.33
C PHE A 524 -28.08 -23.26 63.83
N PRO A 525 -28.65 -24.32 64.45
CA PRO A 525 -28.17 -25.14 65.58
C PRO A 525 -27.57 -26.50 65.14
N PHE A 526 -27.04 -26.60 63.93
CA PHE A 526 -26.67 -27.88 63.28
C PHE A 526 -25.24 -28.36 63.56
N VAL A 527 -24.55 -27.81 64.56
CA VAL A 527 -23.22 -28.26 65.04
C VAL A 527 -23.26 -28.54 66.53
#